data_AF-A0A6N9YHS8-F1
#
_entry.id   AF-A0A6N9YHS8-F1
#
_cell.length_a   1.000
_cell.length_b   1.000
_cell.length_c   1.000
_cell.angle_alpha   90.00
_cell.angle_beta   90.00
_cell.angle_gamma   90.00
#
_symmetry.space_group_name_H-M   'P 1'
#
loop_
_entity.id
_entity.type
_entity.pdbx_description
1 polymer ?
#
loop_
_entity_poly.entity_id
_entity_poly.type
_entity_poly.pdbx_seq_one_letter_code
_entity_poly.pdbx_strand_id
1 'polypeptide(L)'
;MSWAAHEFENYFIQKHIGTKASFLGVVIGAQLPDMFTKAFVYAADDAAAFHRGWPGVGFSHSLLFGVVFAVAILGITKSRAWALGVLIGHWAHVLTDVADTAGVMLFFPFSMEPLTISMWKHAAVEGRYGDAAAYYSSLGGVWDLFWLAVTLIFAWRTLTASYFRDVVIPADPRVWGWIHRTFRLPERALLLLYQGLMFYGIGRMVAWFLYARFDAKTPFQPSWGGPEYIAGNDISDSGWVEVLIRTGIGGVLFVAFMWAGWRLFGRRLWQRGYDVPAAVRGPGIHAILELPSSKRRTVGAEPV
;
A
#
# COMPACT_ATOMS: atom_id res chain seq x y z
N MET A 1 -2.72 12.36 2.93
CA MET A 1 -1.74 11.33 2.60
C MET A 1 -1.15 10.88 3.90
N SER A 2 -1.22 9.59 4.22
CA SER A 2 -0.63 9.10 5.46
C SER A 2 0.88 8.91 5.32
N TRP A 3 1.63 9.41 6.31
CA TRP A 3 3.08 9.37 6.24
C TRP A 3 3.62 8.04 6.73
N ALA A 4 3.30 7.56 7.95
CA ALA A 4 3.83 6.31 8.50
C ALA A 4 2.80 5.20 8.74
N ALA A 5 1.50 5.45 8.61
CA ALA A 5 0.51 4.40 8.83
C ALA A 5 0.69 3.22 7.87
N HIS A 6 1.07 3.48 6.61
CA HIS A 6 1.28 2.45 5.60
C HIS A 6 2.39 1.44 5.97
N GLU A 7 3.32 1.80 6.84
CA GLU A 7 4.36 0.90 7.33
C GLU A 7 3.84 0.01 8.46
N PHE A 8 2.94 0.54 9.29
CA PHE A 8 2.41 -0.16 10.45
C PHE A 8 1.22 -1.05 10.08
N GLU A 9 0.25 -0.52 9.34
CA GLU A 9 -0.98 -1.22 9.00
C GLU A 9 -0.71 -2.50 8.20
N ASN A 10 0.36 -2.55 7.41
CA ASN A 10 0.77 -3.74 6.66
C ASN A 10 0.95 -4.97 7.54
N TYR A 11 1.46 -4.80 8.77
CA TYR A 11 1.59 -5.90 9.73
C TYR A 11 0.24 -6.35 10.26
N PHE A 12 -0.67 -5.42 10.53
CA PHE A 12 -2.03 -5.74 10.94
C PHE A 12 -2.82 -6.42 9.81
N ILE A 13 -2.68 -5.95 8.58
CA ILE A 13 -3.25 -6.57 7.38
C ILE A 13 -2.71 -8.01 7.24
N GLN A 14 -1.39 -8.19 7.34
CA GLN A 14 -0.76 -9.51 7.25
C GLN A 14 -1.31 -10.49 8.30
N LYS A 15 -1.53 -10.02 9.54
CA LYS A 15 -2.16 -10.81 10.61
C LYS A 15 -3.49 -11.43 10.17
N HIS A 16 -4.32 -10.67 9.46
CA HIS A 16 -5.68 -11.10 9.07
C HIS A 16 -5.69 -11.96 7.81
N ILE A 17 -4.83 -11.65 6.83
CA ILE A 17 -4.78 -12.39 5.56
C ILE A 17 -4.00 -13.71 5.71
N GLY A 18 -3.07 -13.79 6.65
CA GLY A 18 -2.24 -14.97 6.89
C GLY A 18 -1.42 -15.35 5.64
N THR A 19 -1.41 -16.62 5.28
CA THR A 19 -0.63 -17.14 4.14
C THR A 19 -1.30 -16.90 2.77
N LYS A 20 -2.45 -16.22 2.72
CA LYS A 20 -3.22 -16.03 1.47
C LYS A 20 -2.64 -14.95 0.55
N ALA A 21 -1.87 -14.01 1.11
CA ALA A 21 -1.31 -12.89 0.37
C ALA A 21 0.13 -12.63 0.81
N SER A 22 0.97 -12.23 -0.16
CA SER A 22 2.39 -11.90 0.09
C SER A 22 2.48 -10.59 0.86
N PHE A 23 3.23 -10.61 1.98
CA PHE A 23 3.55 -9.39 2.72
C PHE A 23 4.26 -8.37 1.83
N LEU A 24 5.25 -8.79 1.04
CA LEU A 24 5.96 -7.89 0.11
C LEU A 24 5.02 -7.34 -0.96
N GLY A 25 4.06 -8.15 -1.41
CA GLY A 25 2.97 -7.68 -2.27
C GLY A 25 2.15 -6.57 -1.61
N VAL A 26 1.76 -6.73 -0.34
CA VAL A 26 1.05 -5.70 0.43
C VAL A 26 1.88 -4.43 0.54
N VAL A 27 3.16 -4.53 0.89
CA VAL A 27 4.07 -3.37 0.99
C VAL A 27 4.19 -2.63 -0.32
N ILE A 28 4.42 -3.36 -1.43
CA ILE A 28 4.52 -2.76 -2.76
C ILE A 28 3.20 -2.11 -3.15
N GLY A 29 2.07 -2.78 -2.92
CA GLY A 29 0.75 -2.21 -3.17
C GLY A 29 0.52 -0.91 -2.40
N ALA A 30 0.89 -0.87 -1.12
CA ALA A 30 0.72 0.29 -0.26
C ALA A 30 1.62 1.48 -0.65
N GLN A 31 2.74 1.24 -1.33
CA GLN A 31 3.62 2.30 -1.83
C GLN A 31 3.28 2.72 -3.26
N LEU A 32 2.60 1.85 -4.01
CA LEU A 32 2.39 1.99 -5.44
C LEU A 32 1.73 3.32 -5.85
N PRO A 33 0.67 3.82 -5.17
CA PRO A 33 0.02 5.06 -5.58
C PRO A 33 0.96 6.26 -5.57
N ASP A 34 1.88 6.28 -4.60
CA ASP A 34 2.81 7.38 -4.35
C ASP A 34 4.13 7.27 -5.14
N MET A 35 4.51 6.06 -5.57
CA MET A 35 5.72 5.84 -6.36
C MET A 35 5.72 6.61 -7.69
N PHE A 36 4.53 6.86 -8.25
CA PHE A 36 4.38 7.61 -9.50
C PHE A 36 4.30 9.13 -9.29
N THR A 37 4.18 9.59 -8.05
CA THR A 37 3.74 10.96 -7.77
C THR A 37 4.77 11.71 -6.92
N LYS A 38 5.18 11.19 -5.77
CA LYS A 38 5.93 11.94 -4.75
C LYS A 38 7.24 12.56 -5.21
N ALA A 39 7.96 11.93 -6.15
CA ALA A 39 9.22 12.47 -6.66
C ALA A 39 9.03 13.73 -7.52
N PHE A 40 7.85 13.90 -8.12
CA PHE A 40 7.56 14.96 -9.08
C PHE A 40 6.52 15.97 -8.57
N VAL A 41 5.69 15.59 -7.60
CA VAL A 41 4.59 16.42 -7.07
C VAL A 41 5.07 17.79 -6.58
N TYR A 42 6.15 17.84 -5.82
CA TYR A 42 6.65 19.12 -5.27
C TYR A 42 7.35 20.02 -6.30
N ALA A 43 7.51 19.55 -7.54
CA ALA A 43 8.06 20.33 -8.65
C ALA A 43 6.98 20.82 -9.64
N ALA A 44 5.71 20.46 -9.41
CA ALA A 44 4.60 20.89 -10.23
C ALA A 44 4.06 22.26 -9.78
N ASP A 45 3.53 23.05 -10.74
CA ASP A 45 2.93 24.36 -10.47
C ASP A 45 1.72 24.26 -9.53
N ASP A 46 0.90 23.22 -9.72
CA ASP A 46 -0.15 22.80 -8.80
C ASP A 46 0.12 21.36 -8.34
N ALA A 47 0.85 21.26 -7.24
CA ALA A 47 1.22 19.98 -6.65
C ALA A 47 0.01 19.11 -6.29
N ALA A 48 -1.08 19.71 -5.79
CA ALA A 48 -2.25 18.98 -5.36
C ALA A 48 -3.06 18.46 -6.54
N ALA A 49 -3.34 19.31 -7.54
CA ALA A 49 -4.05 18.89 -8.75
C ALA A 49 -3.22 17.89 -9.58
N PHE A 50 -1.89 18.03 -9.64
CA PHE A 50 -1.03 17.04 -10.25
C PHE A 50 -1.10 15.70 -9.49
N HIS A 51 -0.98 15.72 -8.16
CA HIS A 51 -0.94 14.51 -7.33
C HIS A 51 -2.26 13.74 -7.35
N ARG A 52 -3.39 14.44 -7.15
CA ARG A 52 -4.68 13.85 -6.81
C ARG A 52 -5.77 14.06 -7.86
N GLY A 53 -5.56 15.00 -8.80
CA GLY A 53 -6.54 15.38 -9.82
C GLY A 53 -6.29 14.79 -11.21
N TRP A 54 -7.12 15.23 -12.16
CA TRP A 54 -7.05 14.93 -13.59
C TRP A 54 -7.07 16.25 -14.39
N PRO A 55 -6.18 16.48 -15.39
CA PRO A 55 -5.26 15.55 -16.06
C PRO A 55 -3.87 15.39 -15.39
N GLY A 56 -3.81 15.19 -14.07
CA GLY A 56 -2.61 14.78 -13.34
C GLY A 56 -2.44 13.26 -13.22
N VAL A 57 -1.71 12.83 -12.20
CA VAL A 57 -1.44 11.43 -11.85
C VAL A 57 -2.43 10.86 -10.82
N GLY A 58 -3.47 11.59 -10.45
CA GLY A 58 -4.44 11.16 -9.44
C GLY A 58 -5.19 9.87 -9.76
N PHE A 59 -5.15 9.39 -11.01
CA PHE A 59 -5.67 8.07 -11.38
C PHE A 59 -4.93 6.93 -10.67
N SER A 60 -3.69 7.14 -10.19
CA SER A 60 -2.97 6.16 -9.38
C SER A 60 -3.66 5.93 -8.02
N HIS A 61 -4.40 6.90 -7.51
CA HIS A 61 -5.19 6.79 -6.28
C HIS A 61 -6.64 6.33 -6.54
N SER A 62 -6.83 5.43 -7.52
CA SER A 62 -8.13 4.80 -7.79
C SER A 62 -8.11 3.31 -7.45
N LEU A 63 -9.28 2.74 -7.13
CA LEU A 63 -9.40 1.29 -6.88
C LEU A 63 -9.09 0.48 -8.14
N LEU A 64 -9.47 0.99 -9.31
CA LEU A 64 -9.24 0.32 -10.58
C LEU A 64 -7.75 0.21 -10.91
N PHE A 65 -6.95 1.24 -10.61
CA PHE A 65 -5.51 1.19 -10.83
C PHE A 65 -4.87 0.02 -10.04
N GLY A 66 -5.27 -0.17 -8.78
CA GLY A 66 -4.85 -1.33 -7.98
C GLY A 66 -5.25 -2.67 -8.63
N VAL A 67 -6.46 -2.76 -9.21
CA VAL A 67 -6.91 -3.95 -9.95
C VAL A 67 -6.06 -4.20 -11.19
N VAL A 68 -5.79 -3.16 -11.99
CA VAL A 68 -4.97 -3.26 -13.20
C VAL A 68 -3.58 -3.78 -12.85
N PHE A 69 -2.94 -3.22 -11.83
CA PHE A 69 -1.63 -3.70 -11.36
C PHE A 69 -1.68 -5.12 -10.80
N ALA A 70 -2.69 -5.46 -10.00
CA ALA A 70 -2.86 -6.82 -9.49
C ALA A 70 -3.05 -7.84 -10.62
N VAL A 71 -3.82 -7.51 -11.66
CA VAL A 71 -4.00 -8.34 -12.86
C VAL A 71 -2.70 -8.47 -13.64
N ALA A 72 -1.92 -7.39 -13.79
CA ALA A 72 -0.61 -7.43 -14.44
C ALA A 72 0.37 -8.33 -13.68
N ILE A 73 0.45 -8.18 -12.35
CA ILE A 73 1.27 -9.02 -11.47
C ILE A 73 0.83 -10.48 -11.56
N LEU A 74 -0.47 -10.77 -11.55
CA LEU A 74 -0.99 -12.12 -11.75
C LEU A 74 -0.61 -12.65 -13.15
N GLY A 75 -0.68 -11.80 -14.17
CA GLY A 75 -0.28 -12.10 -15.55
C GLY A 75 1.17 -12.50 -15.69
N ILE A 76 2.08 -11.76 -15.04
CA ILE A 76 3.54 -11.94 -15.13
C ILE A 76 4.00 -13.07 -14.21
N THR A 77 3.63 -13.01 -12.94
CA THR A 77 4.16 -13.92 -11.90
C THR A 77 3.37 -15.22 -11.79
N LYS A 78 2.11 -15.22 -12.25
CA LYS A 78 1.11 -16.28 -12.00
C LYS A 78 0.80 -16.51 -10.51
N SER A 79 1.25 -15.64 -9.62
CA SER A 79 1.10 -15.79 -8.18
C SER A 79 -0.16 -15.10 -7.67
N ARG A 80 -1.12 -15.87 -7.17
CA ARG A 80 -2.35 -15.33 -6.56
C ARG A 80 -2.06 -14.54 -5.29
N ALA A 81 -1.13 -15.01 -4.46
CA ALA A 81 -0.76 -14.35 -3.22
C ALA A 81 -0.13 -12.97 -3.46
N TRP A 82 0.67 -12.82 -4.51
CA TRP A 82 1.23 -11.52 -4.90
C TRP A 82 0.17 -10.57 -5.44
N ALA A 83 -0.68 -11.05 -6.34
CA ALA A 83 -1.77 -10.25 -6.89
C ALA A 83 -2.72 -9.74 -5.79
N LEU A 84 -3.09 -10.60 -4.85
CA LEU A 84 -3.90 -10.22 -3.70
C LEU A 84 -3.16 -9.25 -2.77
N GLY A 85 -1.88 -9.50 -2.48
CA GLY A 85 -1.09 -8.61 -1.64
C GLY A 85 -1.07 -7.19 -2.20
N VAL A 86 -0.70 -7.05 -3.48
CA VAL A 86 -0.67 -5.75 -4.17
C VAL A 86 -2.03 -5.08 -4.17
N LEU A 87 -3.11 -5.81 -4.47
CA LEU A 87 -4.46 -5.25 -4.47
C LEU A 87 -4.86 -4.72 -3.09
N ILE A 88 -4.63 -5.51 -2.03
CA ILE A 88 -5.01 -5.18 -0.66
C ILE A 88 -4.21 -3.98 -0.17
N GLY A 89 -2.88 -3.97 -0.38
CA GLY A 89 -2.03 -2.85 0.00
C GLY A 89 -2.41 -1.57 -0.73
N HIS A 90 -2.66 -1.65 -2.04
CA HIS A 90 -3.09 -0.50 -2.84
C HIS A 90 -4.41 0.06 -2.34
N TRP A 91 -5.41 -0.80 -2.12
CA TRP A 91 -6.71 -0.37 -1.62
C TRP A 91 -6.62 0.23 -0.22
N ALA A 92 -5.82 -0.35 0.68
CA ALA A 92 -5.60 0.21 2.01
C ALA A 92 -5.02 1.63 1.94
N HIS A 93 -4.05 1.86 1.06
CA HIS A 93 -3.48 3.18 0.81
C HIS A 93 -4.54 4.18 0.33
N VAL A 94 -5.22 3.86 -0.76
CA VAL A 94 -6.22 4.75 -1.38
C VAL A 94 -7.36 5.07 -0.42
N LEU A 95 -7.83 4.09 0.36
CA LEU A 95 -8.91 4.31 1.32
C LEU A 95 -8.48 5.17 2.50
N THR A 96 -7.23 5.06 2.95
CA THR A 96 -6.68 5.95 3.98
C THR A 96 -6.58 7.38 3.47
N ASP A 97 -6.26 7.56 2.19
CA ASP A 97 -6.12 8.87 1.58
C ASP A 97 -7.43 9.63 1.38
N VAL A 98 -8.58 8.96 1.39
CA VAL A 98 -9.91 9.59 1.51
C VAL A 98 -9.99 10.47 2.77
N ALA A 99 -9.18 10.21 3.80
CA ALA A 99 -9.21 10.98 5.03
C ALA A 99 -8.53 12.37 4.94
N ASP A 100 -7.75 12.65 3.90
CA ASP A 100 -7.15 13.97 3.73
C ASP A 100 -8.05 14.92 2.94
N THR A 101 -7.87 16.24 3.08
CA THR A 101 -8.72 17.24 2.40
C THR A 101 -8.70 17.22 0.87
N ALA A 102 -7.66 16.67 0.23
CA ALA A 102 -7.64 16.57 -1.22
C ALA A 102 -8.45 15.37 -1.72
N GLY A 103 -8.53 14.32 -0.90
CA GLY A 103 -9.23 13.10 -1.24
C GLY A 103 -8.60 12.36 -2.41
N VAL A 104 -9.39 11.45 -3.00
CA VAL A 104 -8.94 10.59 -4.09
C VAL A 104 -10.03 10.38 -5.14
N MET A 105 -9.66 10.26 -6.42
CA MET A 105 -10.57 9.84 -7.48
C MET A 105 -10.87 8.34 -7.39
N LEU A 106 -11.59 7.92 -6.34
CA LEU A 106 -11.74 6.54 -5.92
C LEU A 106 -12.19 5.59 -7.05
N PHE A 107 -13.11 6.08 -7.89
CA PHE A 107 -13.73 5.33 -8.98
C PHE A 107 -13.30 5.77 -10.38
N PHE A 108 -12.16 6.43 -10.53
CA PHE A 108 -11.60 6.72 -11.86
C PHE A 108 -11.46 5.44 -12.71
N PRO A 109 -11.78 5.47 -14.02
CA PRO A 109 -12.20 6.61 -14.85
C PRO A 109 -13.71 6.85 -14.87
N PHE A 110 -14.49 6.12 -14.07
CA PHE A 110 -15.96 6.23 -14.08
C PHE A 110 -16.46 7.48 -13.35
N SER A 111 -15.65 8.03 -12.46
CA SER A 111 -15.83 9.34 -11.84
C SER A 111 -14.46 10.01 -11.69
N MET A 112 -14.39 11.29 -12.03
CA MET A 112 -13.24 12.15 -11.72
C MET A 112 -13.44 12.89 -10.39
N GLU A 113 -14.54 12.64 -9.68
CA GLU A 113 -14.85 13.29 -8.42
C GLU A 113 -13.95 12.78 -7.29
N PRO A 114 -13.18 13.67 -6.63
CA PRO A 114 -12.41 13.32 -5.45
C PRO A 114 -13.35 13.04 -4.26
N LEU A 115 -13.18 11.88 -3.63
CA LEU A 115 -13.86 11.55 -2.39
C LEU A 115 -12.96 11.90 -1.20
N THR A 116 -13.48 12.70 -0.29
CA THR A 116 -12.81 13.05 0.96
C THR A 116 -13.78 13.07 2.15
N ILE A 117 -13.28 12.79 3.34
CA ILE A 117 -13.94 13.07 4.63
C ILE A 117 -13.26 14.21 5.40
N SER A 118 -12.18 14.79 4.86
CA SER A 118 -11.49 15.97 5.39
C SER A 118 -11.08 15.86 6.86
N MET A 119 -10.58 14.69 7.27
CA MET A 119 -10.15 14.45 8.65
C MET A 119 -8.88 15.23 9.00
N TRP A 120 -7.93 15.37 8.06
CA TRP A 120 -6.73 16.20 8.20
C TRP A 120 -6.37 16.89 6.88
N LYS A 121 -5.60 17.98 6.93
CA LYS A 121 -5.20 18.72 5.73
C LYS A 121 -4.16 17.98 4.89
N HIS A 122 -4.36 17.99 3.58
CA HIS A 122 -3.29 17.84 2.61
C HIS A 122 -2.77 19.25 2.28
N ALA A 123 -1.48 19.53 2.49
CA ALA A 123 -0.88 20.84 2.29
C ALA A 123 0.34 20.77 1.36
N ALA A 124 0.19 20.11 0.20
CA ALA A 124 1.27 19.89 -0.76
C ALA A 124 1.90 21.20 -1.28
N VAL A 125 1.11 22.27 -1.35
CA VAL A 125 1.54 23.61 -1.81
C VAL A 125 2.63 24.21 -0.91
N GLU A 126 2.69 23.78 0.34
CA GLU A 126 3.64 24.25 1.36
C GLU A 126 4.98 23.47 1.26
N GLY A 127 5.12 22.67 0.21
CA GLY A 127 6.23 21.77 -0.01
C GLY A 127 6.26 20.61 0.99
N ARG A 128 7.25 19.74 0.80
CA ARG A 128 7.41 18.51 1.60
C ARG A 128 7.43 18.75 3.11
N TYR A 129 8.13 19.79 3.52
CA TYR A 129 8.33 20.10 4.93
C TYR A 129 7.08 20.73 5.57
N GLY A 130 6.39 21.62 4.84
CA GLY A 130 5.12 22.20 5.28
C GLY A 130 4.01 21.15 5.37
N ASP A 131 3.86 20.29 4.36
CA ASP A 131 2.89 19.19 4.36
C ASP A 131 3.14 18.22 5.52
N ALA A 132 4.40 17.85 5.78
CA ALA A 132 4.76 17.02 6.92
C ALA A 132 4.45 17.71 8.26
N ALA A 133 4.78 18.98 8.42
CA ALA A 133 4.47 19.73 9.63
C ALA A 133 2.96 19.82 9.88
N ALA A 134 2.16 20.08 8.84
CA ALA A 134 0.70 20.09 8.91
C ALA A 134 0.11 18.73 9.30
N TYR A 135 0.59 17.66 8.67
CA TYR A 135 0.14 16.30 8.95
C TYR A 135 0.43 15.90 10.41
N TYR A 136 1.68 16.07 10.87
CA TYR A 136 2.06 15.68 12.23
C TYR A 136 1.51 16.60 13.32
N SER A 137 0.96 17.75 12.94
CA SER A 137 0.24 18.69 13.81
C SER A 137 -1.27 18.52 13.85
N SER A 138 -1.81 17.49 13.20
CA SER A 138 -3.25 17.24 13.11
C SER A 138 -3.62 15.79 13.43
N LEU A 139 -4.86 15.40 13.14
CA LEU A 139 -5.31 14.01 13.22
C LEU A 139 -4.50 13.06 12.33
N GLY A 140 -3.78 13.55 11.32
CA GLY A 140 -2.84 12.74 10.53
C GLY A 140 -1.73 12.14 11.41
N GLY A 141 -1.06 12.94 12.23
CA GLY A 141 -0.06 12.44 13.17
C GLY A 141 -0.64 11.47 14.20
N VAL A 142 -1.89 11.69 14.62
CA VAL A 142 -2.63 10.78 15.51
C VAL A 142 -2.94 9.46 14.81
N TRP A 143 -3.24 9.48 13.51
CA TRP A 143 -3.50 8.30 12.68
C TRP A 143 -2.28 7.38 12.58
N ASP A 144 -1.09 7.94 12.39
CA ASP A 144 0.16 7.17 12.40
C ASP A 144 0.38 6.48 13.76
N LEU A 145 0.20 7.24 14.85
CA LEU A 145 0.31 6.71 16.21
C LEU A 145 -0.74 5.62 16.49
N PHE A 146 -1.97 5.80 16.01
CA PHE A 146 -3.03 4.81 16.12
C PHE A 146 -2.62 3.50 15.46
N TRP A 147 -2.10 3.51 14.23
CA TRP A 147 -1.68 2.28 13.56
C TRP A 147 -0.45 1.63 14.17
N LEU A 148 0.48 2.44 14.71
CA LEU A 148 1.57 1.91 15.53
C LEU A 148 1.01 1.19 16.76
N ALA A 149 0.12 1.82 17.51
CA ALA A 149 -0.50 1.25 18.70
C ALA A 149 -1.29 -0.02 18.38
N VAL A 150 -2.08 0.00 17.30
CA VAL A 150 -2.81 -1.18 16.80
C VAL A 150 -1.84 -2.32 16.52
N THR A 151 -0.71 -2.02 15.88
CA THR A 151 0.30 -3.03 15.57
C THR A 151 0.95 -3.57 16.83
N LEU A 152 1.38 -2.72 17.76
CA LEU A 152 2.06 -3.14 18.99
C LEU A 152 1.13 -3.84 20.00
N ILE A 153 -0.16 -3.50 20.03
CA ILE A 153 -1.10 -4.10 20.98
C ILE A 153 -1.74 -5.35 20.37
N PHE A 154 -2.23 -5.26 19.14
CA PHE A 154 -3.03 -6.33 18.54
C PHE A 154 -2.26 -7.19 17.55
N ALA A 155 -1.21 -6.68 16.91
CA ALA A 155 -0.46 -7.43 15.89
C ALA A 155 1.00 -7.72 16.25
N TRP A 156 1.45 -7.49 17.49
CA TRP A 156 2.88 -7.63 17.84
C TRP A 156 3.48 -8.99 17.49
N ARG A 157 2.66 -10.06 17.52
CA ARG A 157 3.10 -11.40 17.13
C ARG A 157 3.63 -11.46 15.70
N THR A 158 3.16 -10.57 14.81
CA THR A 158 3.65 -10.51 13.42
C THR A 158 5.10 -10.09 13.34
N LEU A 159 5.65 -9.42 14.37
CA LEU A 159 7.04 -9.01 14.45
C LEU A 159 7.95 -10.12 15.00
N THR A 160 7.44 -11.30 15.31
CA THR A 160 8.23 -12.40 15.89
C THR A 160 8.89 -13.27 14.82
N ALA A 161 10.00 -13.92 15.18
CA ALA A 161 10.69 -14.86 14.30
C ALA A 161 9.81 -16.06 13.91
N SER A 162 8.97 -16.56 14.83
CA SER A 162 8.04 -17.66 14.53
C SER A 162 7.00 -17.25 13.50
N TYR A 163 6.37 -16.09 13.66
CA TYR A 163 5.40 -15.61 12.67
C TYR A 163 6.03 -15.37 11.30
N PHE A 164 7.24 -14.79 11.26
CA PHE A 164 7.98 -14.63 10.02
C PHE A 164 8.19 -15.98 9.31
N ARG A 165 8.64 -16.99 10.06
CA ARG A 165 8.90 -18.34 9.54
C ARG A 165 7.64 -19.07 9.11
N ASP A 166 6.57 -18.96 9.88
CA ASP A 166 5.37 -19.81 9.73
C ASP A 166 4.31 -19.17 8.83
N VAL A 167 4.35 -17.84 8.65
CA VAL A 167 3.35 -17.10 7.88
C VAL A 167 3.98 -16.30 6.74
N VAL A 168 4.99 -15.47 7.01
CA VAL A 168 5.53 -14.52 6.01
C VAL A 168 6.31 -15.25 4.92
N ILE A 169 7.23 -16.15 5.29
CA ILE A 169 8.00 -16.93 4.32
C ILE A 169 7.07 -17.82 3.47
N PRO A 170 6.12 -18.59 4.05
CA PRO A 170 5.25 -19.45 3.26
C PRO A 170 4.24 -18.68 2.38
N ALA A 171 3.92 -17.43 2.73
CA ALA A 171 3.12 -16.55 1.87
C ALA A 171 3.86 -16.14 0.60
N ASP A 172 5.21 -16.10 0.64
CA ASP A 172 6.05 -15.68 -0.48
C ASP A 172 7.40 -16.40 -0.57
N PRO A 173 7.40 -17.74 -0.70
CA PRO A 173 8.63 -18.52 -0.54
C PRO A 173 9.62 -18.23 -1.67
N ARG A 174 9.12 -17.88 -2.86
CA ARG A 174 9.97 -17.63 -4.04
C ARG A 174 10.82 -16.39 -3.86
N VAL A 175 10.25 -15.30 -3.35
CA VAL A 175 10.98 -14.05 -3.19
C VAL A 175 11.92 -14.13 -2.00
N TRP A 176 11.44 -14.60 -0.85
CA TRP A 176 12.32 -14.80 0.32
C TRP A 176 13.47 -15.78 0.02
N GLY A 177 13.18 -16.87 -0.71
CA GLY A 177 14.21 -17.82 -1.12
C GLY A 177 15.14 -17.30 -2.22
N TRP A 178 14.69 -16.37 -3.07
CA TRP A 178 15.57 -15.67 -3.99
C TRP A 178 16.50 -14.70 -3.23
N ILE A 179 15.98 -13.87 -2.33
CA ILE A 179 16.79 -12.94 -1.52
C ILE A 179 17.84 -13.72 -0.71
N HIS A 180 17.42 -14.79 -0.03
CA HIS A 180 18.30 -15.68 0.72
C HIS A 180 19.47 -16.19 -0.15
N ARG A 181 19.17 -16.75 -1.32
CA ARG A 181 20.19 -17.37 -2.20
C ARG A 181 21.09 -16.35 -2.88
N THR A 182 20.52 -15.24 -3.35
CA THR A 182 21.24 -14.21 -4.11
C THR A 182 22.22 -13.46 -3.22
N PHE A 183 21.80 -13.06 -2.01
CA PHE A 183 22.61 -12.26 -1.10
C PHE A 183 23.25 -13.08 0.03
N ARG A 184 23.01 -14.40 0.07
CA ARG A 184 23.48 -15.33 1.12
C ARG A 184 23.11 -14.86 2.53
N LEU A 185 21.93 -14.24 2.65
CA LEU A 185 21.47 -13.68 3.92
C LEU A 185 20.92 -14.78 4.82
N PRO A 186 21.36 -14.90 6.09
CA PRO A 186 20.76 -15.82 7.04
C PRO A 186 19.32 -15.42 7.38
N GLU A 187 18.51 -16.34 7.90
CA GLU A 187 17.10 -16.08 8.29
C GLU A 187 16.95 -14.84 9.18
N ARG A 188 17.89 -14.64 10.12
CA ARG A 188 17.90 -13.44 10.98
C ARG A 188 18.00 -12.13 10.19
N ALA A 189 18.78 -12.11 9.12
CA ALA A 189 18.89 -10.93 8.26
C ALA A 189 17.61 -10.73 7.44
N LEU A 190 16.97 -11.80 6.97
CA LEU A 190 15.67 -11.70 6.29
C LEU A 190 14.56 -11.21 7.22
N LEU A 191 14.57 -11.68 8.48
CA LEU A 191 13.68 -11.18 9.52
C LEU A 191 13.90 -9.69 9.77
N LEU A 192 15.16 -9.24 9.82
CA LEU A 192 15.48 -7.81 9.95
C LEU A 192 15.01 -7.00 8.75
N LEU A 193 15.10 -7.53 7.52
CA LEU A 193 14.53 -6.85 6.34
C LEU A 193 13.00 -6.72 6.46
N TYR A 194 12.33 -7.79 6.90
CA TYR A 194 10.89 -7.78 7.14
C TYR A 194 10.48 -6.81 8.25
N GLN A 195 11.20 -6.78 9.37
CA GLN A 195 10.97 -5.84 10.48
C GLN A 195 11.46 -4.42 10.15
N GLY A 196 12.34 -4.27 9.16
CA GLY A 196 12.92 -3.00 8.75
C GLY A 196 11.88 -1.96 8.37
N LEU A 197 10.74 -2.40 7.82
CA LEU A 197 9.61 -1.52 7.50
C LEU A 197 9.01 -0.88 8.77
N MET A 198 8.84 -1.66 9.85
CA MET A 198 8.41 -1.14 11.16
C MET A 198 9.41 -0.12 11.70
N PHE A 199 10.71 -0.43 11.68
CA PHE A 199 11.74 0.50 12.15
C PHE A 199 11.78 1.78 11.31
N TYR A 200 11.66 1.66 10.00
CA TYR A 200 11.58 2.80 9.09
C TYR A 200 10.35 3.68 9.40
N GLY A 201 9.17 3.06 9.58
CA GLY A 201 7.94 3.77 9.96
C GLY A 201 8.08 4.52 11.28
N ILE A 202 8.62 3.86 12.33
CA ILE A 202 8.87 4.50 13.63
C ILE A 202 9.84 5.68 13.47
N GLY A 203 10.97 5.46 12.80
CA GLY A 203 11.98 6.49 12.58
C GLY A 203 11.42 7.70 11.84
N ARG A 204 10.63 7.47 10.79
CA ARG A 204 10.00 8.55 10.02
C ARG A 204 8.94 9.30 10.83
N MET A 205 8.09 8.57 11.57
CA MET A 205 7.07 9.16 12.45
C MET A 205 7.70 10.07 13.51
N VAL A 206 8.73 9.55 14.20
CA VAL A 206 9.47 10.30 15.23
C VAL A 206 10.18 11.50 14.62
N ALA A 207 10.90 11.32 13.51
CA ALA A 207 11.66 12.39 12.88
C ALA A 207 10.76 13.57 12.46
N TRP A 208 9.64 13.28 11.79
CA TRP A 208 8.72 14.34 11.36
C TRP A 208 7.94 14.97 12.52
N PHE A 209 7.59 14.19 13.54
CA PHE A 209 7.00 14.76 14.75
C PHE A 209 7.97 15.72 15.43
N LEU A 210 9.24 15.32 15.64
CA LEU A 210 10.26 16.19 16.22
C LEU A 210 10.50 17.43 15.36
N TYR A 211 10.57 17.28 14.04
CA TYR A 211 10.66 18.40 13.11
C TYR A 211 9.49 19.39 13.29
N ALA A 212 8.25 18.89 13.31
CA ALA A 212 7.05 19.71 13.46
C ALA A 212 7.02 20.49 14.79
N ARG A 213 7.56 19.90 15.87
CA ARG A 213 7.58 20.51 17.22
C ARG A 213 8.74 21.46 17.45
N PHE A 214 9.94 21.11 17.01
CA PHE A 214 11.16 21.79 17.41
C PHE A 214 11.73 22.73 16.34
N ASP A 215 11.59 22.37 15.07
CA ASP A 215 12.12 23.16 13.95
C ASP A 215 11.01 24.05 13.36
N ALA A 216 9.96 23.43 12.82
CA ALA A 216 8.82 24.15 12.25
C ALA A 216 7.96 24.87 13.31
N LYS A 217 8.03 24.42 14.58
CA LYS A 217 7.32 25.00 15.74
C LYS A 217 5.82 25.24 15.49
N THR A 218 5.21 24.30 14.80
CA THR A 218 3.78 24.38 14.46
C THR A 218 2.92 23.98 15.66
N PRO A 219 1.76 24.63 15.87
CA PRO A 219 0.85 24.28 16.97
C PRO A 219 0.22 22.91 16.72
N PHE A 220 0.10 22.09 17.77
CA PHE A 220 -0.57 20.80 17.70
C PHE A 220 -2.09 20.98 17.80
N GLN A 221 -2.80 20.75 16.70
CA GLN A 221 -4.26 20.93 16.55
C GLN A 221 -4.90 19.65 15.98
N PRO A 222 -5.06 18.59 16.79
CA PRO A 222 -5.67 17.33 16.36
C PRO A 222 -7.20 17.43 16.33
N SER A 223 -7.73 18.38 15.56
CA SER A 223 -9.15 18.54 15.28
C SER A 223 -9.48 18.05 13.87
N TRP A 224 -10.74 17.69 13.66
CA TRP A 224 -11.23 17.34 12.32
C TRP A 224 -11.07 18.51 11.37
N GLY A 225 -10.45 18.27 10.21
CA GLY A 225 -10.15 19.32 9.24
C GLY A 225 -8.99 20.24 9.63
N GLY A 226 -8.31 19.97 10.76
CA GLY A 226 -7.12 20.70 11.19
C GLY A 226 -5.86 20.38 10.37
N PRO A 227 -4.79 21.19 10.50
CA PRO A 227 -4.68 22.31 11.43
C PRO A 227 -5.10 23.66 10.82
N GLU A 228 -5.58 24.61 11.61
CA GLU A 228 -6.16 25.88 11.14
C GLU A 228 -5.14 26.85 10.53
N TYR A 229 -3.86 26.76 10.92
CA TYR A 229 -2.82 27.69 10.51
C TYR A 229 -2.38 27.59 9.04
N ILE A 230 -2.89 26.59 8.30
CA ILE A 230 -2.51 26.32 6.91
C ILE A 230 -3.77 26.07 6.08
N ALA A 231 -3.83 26.48 4.82
CA ALA A 231 -4.95 26.08 3.98
C ALA A 231 -4.79 24.60 3.58
N GLY A 232 -5.88 23.84 3.62
CA GLY A 232 -5.89 22.50 3.05
C GLY A 232 -6.11 22.61 1.55
N ASN A 233 -5.48 21.74 0.77
CA ASN A 233 -5.84 21.53 -0.61
C ASN A 233 -7.18 20.79 -0.64
N ASP A 234 -8.16 21.38 -1.31
CA ASP A 234 -9.38 20.74 -1.76
C ASP A 234 -9.38 20.85 -3.28
N ILE A 235 -9.56 19.72 -3.96
CA ILE A 235 -9.54 19.64 -5.43
C ILE A 235 -10.93 19.37 -6.00
N SER A 236 -11.96 19.27 -5.17
CA SER A 236 -13.35 19.22 -5.60
C SER A 236 -13.95 20.62 -5.51
N ASP A 237 -14.49 21.11 -6.63
CA ASP A 237 -15.34 22.32 -6.65
C ASP A 237 -16.82 21.98 -6.41
N SER A 238 -17.14 20.70 -6.17
CA SER A 238 -18.51 20.18 -6.10
C SER A 238 -19.11 20.31 -4.70
N GLY A 239 -20.41 20.60 -4.63
CA GLY A 239 -21.16 20.47 -3.36
C GLY A 239 -21.32 19.01 -2.94
N TRP A 240 -21.55 18.75 -1.64
CA TRP A 240 -21.65 17.38 -1.09
C TRP A 240 -22.69 16.48 -1.79
N VAL A 241 -23.79 17.05 -2.29
CA VAL A 241 -24.82 16.32 -3.03
C VAL A 241 -24.26 15.81 -4.36
N GLU A 242 -23.53 16.65 -5.07
CA GLU A 242 -22.92 16.31 -6.35
C GLU A 242 -21.80 15.28 -6.17
N VAL A 243 -20.99 15.43 -5.11
CA VAL A 243 -19.99 14.43 -4.71
C VAL A 243 -20.66 13.06 -4.51
N LEU A 244 -21.78 13.02 -3.77
CA LEU A 244 -22.51 11.79 -3.50
C LEU A 244 -23.08 11.16 -4.78
N ILE A 245 -23.65 11.95 -5.68
CA ILE A 245 -24.21 11.46 -6.95
C ILE A 245 -23.10 10.92 -7.85
N ARG A 246 -22.04 11.69 -8.10
CA ARG A 246 -20.94 11.30 -8.99
C ARG A 246 -20.18 10.09 -8.44
N THR A 247 -19.94 10.05 -7.14
CA THR A 247 -19.35 8.88 -6.46
C THR A 247 -20.25 7.66 -6.57
N GLY A 248 -21.57 7.83 -6.39
CA GLY A 248 -22.55 6.75 -6.53
C GLY A 248 -22.59 6.16 -7.94
N ILE A 249 -22.65 7.01 -8.96
CA ILE A 249 -22.58 6.59 -10.38
C ILE A 249 -21.25 5.88 -10.65
N GLY A 250 -20.13 6.47 -10.24
CA GLY A 250 -18.80 5.89 -10.41
C GLY A 250 -18.68 4.51 -9.76
N GLY A 251 -19.23 4.33 -8.55
CA GLY A 251 -19.24 3.06 -7.84
C GLY A 251 -20.05 1.98 -8.55
N VAL A 252 -21.25 2.31 -9.06
CA VAL A 252 -22.07 1.37 -9.83
C VAL A 252 -21.36 0.93 -11.11
N LEU A 253 -20.79 1.88 -11.86
CA LEU A 253 -20.05 1.59 -13.09
C LEU A 253 -18.79 0.76 -12.81
N PHE A 254 -18.06 1.06 -11.73
CA PHE A 254 -16.91 0.28 -11.30
C PHE A 254 -17.28 -1.17 -11.00
N VAL A 255 -18.36 -1.40 -10.23
CA VAL A 255 -18.84 -2.77 -9.92
C VAL A 255 -19.27 -3.51 -11.17
N ALA A 256 -20.03 -2.85 -12.06
CA ALA A 256 -20.45 -3.45 -13.33
C ALA A 256 -19.24 -3.83 -14.21
N PHE A 257 -18.24 -2.95 -14.29
CA PHE A 257 -17.00 -3.21 -15.01
C PHE A 257 -16.19 -4.36 -14.39
N MET A 258 -16.07 -4.41 -13.07
CA MET A 258 -15.42 -5.52 -12.36
C MET A 258 -16.12 -6.86 -12.59
N TRP A 259 -17.45 -6.87 -12.54
CA TRP A 259 -18.23 -8.05 -12.84
C TRP A 259 -18.01 -8.54 -14.28
N ALA A 260 -18.07 -7.63 -15.26
CA ALA A 260 -17.83 -7.94 -16.66
C ALA A 260 -16.39 -8.44 -16.90
N GLY A 261 -15.39 -7.73 -16.37
CA GLY A 261 -13.97 -8.11 -16.49
C GLY A 261 -13.68 -9.48 -15.87
N TRP A 262 -14.28 -9.77 -14.70
CA TRP A 262 -14.18 -11.08 -14.07
C TRP A 262 -14.76 -12.19 -14.96
N ARG A 263 -15.95 -11.98 -15.53
CA ARG A 263 -16.63 -12.93 -16.42
C ARG A 263 -15.84 -13.18 -17.72
N LEU A 264 -15.28 -12.14 -18.32
CA LEU A 264 -14.62 -12.21 -19.63
C LEU A 264 -13.20 -12.80 -19.55
N PHE A 265 -12.39 -12.36 -18.57
CA PHE A 265 -10.98 -12.76 -18.51
C PHE A 265 -10.47 -13.03 -17.08
N GLY A 266 -10.92 -12.29 -16.07
CA GLY A 266 -10.39 -12.36 -14.71
C GLY A 266 -10.45 -13.75 -14.11
N ARG A 267 -11.60 -14.44 -14.26
CA ARG A 267 -11.79 -15.81 -13.78
C ARG A 267 -10.79 -16.80 -14.40
N ARG A 268 -10.56 -16.71 -15.71
CA ARG A 268 -9.63 -17.60 -16.42
C ARG A 268 -8.19 -17.35 -15.98
N LEU A 269 -7.82 -16.08 -15.83
CA LEU A 269 -6.48 -15.70 -15.37
C LEU A 269 -6.24 -16.17 -13.93
N TRP A 270 -7.23 -15.99 -13.05
CA TRP A 270 -7.19 -16.46 -11.66
C TRP A 270 -7.00 -17.97 -11.59
N GLN A 271 -7.78 -18.74 -12.35
CA GLN A 271 -7.67 -20.20 -12.40
C GLN A 271 -6.30 -20.69 -12.88
N ARG A 272 -5.63 -19.95 -13.77
CA ARG A 272 -4.25 -20.24 -14.22
C ARG A 272 -3.18 -19.85 -13.21
N GLY A 273 -3.49 -18.97 -12.26
CA GLY A 273 -2.60 -18.64 -11.16
C GLY A 273 -2.38 -19.86 -10.27
N TYR A 274 -1.23 -19.95 -9.63
CA TYR A 274 -0.97 -20.97 -8.62
C TYR A 274 -1.22 -20.41 -7.21
N ASP A 275 -1.70 -21.27 -6.34
CA ASP A 275 -1.54 -21.08 -4.90
C ASP A 275 -0.24 -21.74 -4.48
N VAL A 276 0.48 -21.15 -3.53
CA VAL A 276 1.63 -21.83 -2.94
C VAL A 276 1.12 -23.11 -2.26
N PRO A 277 1.53 -24.32 -2.71
CA PRO A 277 0.98 -25.57 -2.20
C PRO A 277 1.20 -25.68 -0.70
N ALA A 278 0.21 -26.22 0.02
CA ALA A 278 0.30 -26.45 1.46
C ALA A 278 1.53 -27.28 1.86
N ALA A 279 2.03 -28.15 0.98
CA ALA A 279 3.24 -28.95 1.20
C ALA A 279 4.55 -28.15 1.23
N VAL A 280 4.62 -26.97 0.60
CA VAL A 280 5.77 -26.04 0.72
C VAL A 280 5.68 -25.22 2.00
N ARG A 281 4.59 -25.35 2.78
CA ARG A 281 4.38 -24.71 4.09
C ARG A 281 4.92 -25.57 5.25
N GLY A 282 6.00 -26.31 5.01
CA GLY A 282 6.82 -26.89 6.08
C GLY A 282 7.52 -25.78 6.88
N PRO A 283 8.21 -26.11 8.00
CA PRO A 283 8.93 -25.12 8.80
C PRO A 283 9.82 -24.27 7.87
N GLY A 284 9.61 -22.94 7.88
CA GLY A 284 9.90 -22.02 6.76
C GLY A 284 11.29 -22.05 6.11
N ILE A 285 12.29 -22.68 6.72
CA ILE A 285 13.57 -22.97 6.08
C ILE A 285 13.44 -23.99 4.94
N HIS A 286 12.64 -25.06 5.11
CA HIS A 286 12.40 -26.05 4.07
C HIS A 286 11.69 -25.43 2.86
N ALA A 287 10.75 -24.50 3.10
CA ALA A 287 10.09 -23.72 2.05
C ALA A 287 11.06 -22.91 1.19
N ILE A 288 12.16 -22.43 1.77
CA ILE A 288 13.21 -21.67 1.08
C ILE A 288 14.19 -22.60 0.36
N LEU A 289 14.59 -23.70 1.00
CA LEU A 289 15.62 -24.61 0.51
C LEU A 289 15.11 -25.59 -0.56
N GLU A 290 13.85 -26.01 -0.47
CA GLU A 290 13.27 -27.04 -1.35
C GLU A 290 12.60 -26.47 -2.60
N LEU A 291 12.55 -25.14 -2.76
CA LEU A 291 12.13 -24.55 -4.02
C LEU A 291 13.08 -25.01 -5.13
N PRO A 292 12.59 -25.70 -6.17
CA PRO A 292 13.41 -26.02 -7.32
C PRO A 292 13.99 -24.71 -7.82
N SER A 293 15.31 -24.52 -7.67
CA SER A 293 15.99 -23.51 -8.46
C SER A 293 15.59 -23.83 -9.88
N SER A 294 15.09 -22.83 -10.61
CA SER A 294 14.62 -22.96 -11.98
C SER A 294 15.45 -24.03 -12.67
N LYS A 295 14.84 -25.19 -12.97
CA LYS A 295 15.53 -26.27 -13.68
C LYS A 295 16.25 -25.59 -14.84
N ARG A 296 17.59 -25.49 -14.76
CA ARG A 296 18.40 -25.32 -15.95
C ARG A 296 17.86 -26.38 -16.88
N ARG A 297 17.33 -25.99 -18.03
CA ARG A 297 17.05 -26.92 -19.13
C ARG A 297 18.36 -27.68 -19.34
N THR A 298 18.48 -28.86 -18.76
CA THR A 298 19.38 -29.89 -19.24
C THR A 298 18.79 -30.27 -20.59
N VAL A 299 19.36 -29.67 -21.64
CA VAL A 299 19.18 -30.13 -23.01
C VAL A 299 19.67 -31.57 -23.05
N GLY A 300 18.90 -32.40 -23.76
CA GLY A 300 18.87 -33.86 -23.74
C GLY A 300 20.21 -34.59 -23.64
N ALA A 301 20.22 -35.62 -22.81
CA ALA A 301 20.86 -36.87 -23.18
C ALA A 301 19.75 -37.74 -23.78
N GLU A 302 19.80 -37.97 -25.10
CA GLU A 302 19.14 -39.14 -25.69
C GLU A 302 20.15 -40.28 -25.76
N PRO A 303 19.73 -41.53 -25.50
CA PRO A 303 20.59 -42.69 -25.61
C PRO A 303 20.56 -43.26 -27.03
N VAL A 304 21.73 -43.54 -27.58
CA VAL A 304 21.99 -44.64 -28.54
C VAL A 304 23.17 -45.43 -28.01
#